data_AF-A0A2P1QY04-F1
#
_entry.id   AF-A0A2P1QY04-F1
#
_cell.length_a   1.000
_cell.length_b   1.000
_cell.length_c   1.000
_cell.angle_alpha   90.00
_cell.angle_beta   90.00
_cell.angle_gamma   90.00
#
_symmetry.space_group_name_H-M   'P 1'
#
loop_
_entity.id
_entity.type
_entity.pdbx_description
1 polymer ?
#
loop_
_entity_poly.entity_id
_entity_poly.type
_entity_poly.pdbx_seq_one_letter_code
_entity_poly.pdbx_strand_id
1 'polypeptide(L)'
;MAKLISIQVLGQIQSIFENSKVCGGRRGKVAYDFVDLEKVKATLKIWVDSIRVFAEQHKDQKFYAFGIDAGELVANSEDAFQKTLANYLSKYGDRYNDEEKIRGLKYNAGDFSFHIPIVESNDIQTELDFSFLNPQEDECRIEKELLRDGLICNREFIFKDLKITSDFKIFAFGGVVRNIV
;
A
#
# COMPACT_ATOMS: atom_id res chain seq x y z
N MET A 1 -42.24 6.24 -10.31
CA MET A 1 -41.72 7.04 -9.18
C MET A 1 -40.25 6.69 -8.95
N ALA A 2 -39.33 7.35 -9.66
CA ALA A 2 -37.89 7.13 -9.52
C ALA A 2 -37.16 8.42 -9.90
N LYS A 3 -37.06 9.37 -8.97
CA LYS A 3 -36.26 10.59 -9.16
C LYS A 3 -36.03 11.33 -7.83
N LEU A 4 -35.58 10.64 -6.79
CA LEU A 4 -35.22 11.33 -5.54
C LEU A 4 -34.04 10.73 -4.74
N ILE A 5 -33.29 9.77 -5.31
CA ILE A 5 -32.13 9.17 -4.64
C ILE A 5 -30.80 9.75 -5.15
N SER A 6 -30.80 10.47 -6.28
CA SER A 6 -29.54 10.84 -6.96
C SER A 6 -28.84 12.08 -6.41
N ILE A 7 -29.51 12.95 -5.64
CA ILE A 7 -28.92 14.26 -5.24
C ILE A 7 -28.13 14.15 -3.93
N GLN A 8 -28.55 13.27 -3.01
CA GLN A 8 -27.91 13.16 -1.69
C GLN A 8 -26.56 12.43 -1.75
N VAL A 9 -26.44 11.44 -2.64
CA VAL A 9 -25.18 10.74 -2.92
C VAL A 9 -24.21 11.63 -3.70
N LEU A 10 -24.69 12.42 -4.66
CA LEU A 10 -23.86 13.40 -5.37
C LEU A 10 -23.36 14.51 -4.44
N GLY A 11 -24.17 14.96 -3.48
CA GLY A 11 -23.75 15.95 -2.48
C GLY A 11 -22.65 15.44 -1.53
N GLN A 12 -22.67 14.16 -1.15
CA GLN A 12 -21.59 13.55 -0.35
C GLN A 12 -20.30 13.40 -1.17
N ILE A 13 -20.40 13.02 -2.44
CA ILE A 13 -19.22 12.86 -3.31
C ILE A 13 -18.59 14.22 -3.64
N GLN A 14 -19.40 15.26 -3.84
CA GLN A 14 -18.89 16.62 -4.10
C GLN A 14 -18.21 17.23 -2.87
N SER A 15 -18.73 16.95 -1.66
CA SER A 15 -18.06 17.31 -0.40
C SER A 15 -16.70 16.62 -0.22
N ILE A 16 -16.54 15.40 -0.74
CA ILE A 16 -15.26 14.67 -0.69
C ILE A 16 -14.26 15.27 -1.69
N PHE A 17 -14.73 15.71 -2.87
CA PHE A 17 -13.88 16.31 -3.91
C PHE A 17 -13.48 17.78 -3.63
N GLU A 18 -14.29 18.56 -2.90
CA GLU A 18 -13.92 19.94 -2.54
C GLU A 18 -12.96 20.05 -1.35
N ASN A 19 -12.85 18.99 -0.53
CA ASN A 19 -11.92 18.93 0.61
C ASN A 19 -10.47 18.55 0.22
N SER A 20 -10.18 18.35 -1.06
CA SER A 20 -8.80 18.10 -1.53
C SER A 20 -7.97 19.37 -1.70
N LYS A 21 -8.38 20.51 -1.12
CA LYS A 21 -7.60 21.75 -1.12
C LYS A 21 -6.71 21.87 0.11
N VAL A 22 -5.45 21.49 -0.14
CA VAL A 22 -4.20 22.06 0.38
C VAL A 22 -3.90 21.75 1.85
N CYS A 23 -2.98 20.80 2.06
CA CYS A 23 -2.13 20.77 3.25
C CYS A 23 -1.39 22.12 3.27
N GLY A 24 -1.88 23.07 4.08
CA GLY A 24 -1.42 24.45 4.13
C GLY A 24 -2.54 25.50 4.10
N GLY A 25 -2.94 25.97 5.29
CA GLY A 25 -3.48 27.33 5.45
C GLY A 25 -5.00 27.53 5.43
N ARG A 26 -5.71 26.97 6.44
CA ARG A 26 -6.83 27.57 7.22
C ARG A 26 -7.45 26.44 8.05
N ARG A 27 -7.82 26.70 9.31
CA ARG A 27 -8.43 25.72 10.25
C ARG A 27 -9.77 25.18 9.73
N GLY A 28 -9.73 24.24 8.79
CA GLY A 28 -10.79 23.33 8.41
C GLY A 28 -10.37 21.91 8.75
N LYS A 29 -11.33 20.98 8.83
CA LYS A 29 -11.00 19.57 9.05
C LYS A 29 -10.15 19.04 7.89
N VAL A 30 -9.03 18.39 8.19
CA VAL A 30 -8.13 17.77 7.20
C VAL A 30 -8.48 16.30 7.01
N ALA A 31 -7.98 15.66 5.94
CA ALA A 31 -8.32 14.27 5.60
C ALA A 31 -8.11 13.30 6.78
N TYR A 32 -7.05 13.52 7.56
CA TYR A 32 -6.73 12.75 8.76
C TYR A 32 -7.83 12.79 9.84
N ASP A 33 -8.55 13.91 10.00
CA ASP A 33 -9.62 14.05 11.00
C ASP A 33 -10.80 13.10 10.75
N PHE A 34 -10.87 12.51 9.56
CA PHE A 34 -11.90 11.54 9.16
C PHE A 34 -11.40 10.10 9.19
N VAL A 35 -10.12 9.87 9.52
CA VAL A 35 -9.55 8.53 9.59
C VAL A 35 -9.93 7.87 10.90
N ASP A 36 -10.45 6.64 10.81
CA ASP A 36 -10.65 5.78 11.97
C ASP A 36 -9.32 5.14 12.39
N LEU A 37 -8.67 5.73 13.40
CA LEU A 37 -7.36 5.28 13.87
C LEU A 37 -7.41 3.88 14.51
N GLU A 38 -8.53 3.49 15.12
CA GLU A 38 -8.67 2.15 15.70
C GLU A 38 -8.80 1.10 14.59
N LYS A 39 -9.49 1.43 13.50
CA LYS A 39 -9.49 0.60 12.28
C LYS A 39 -8.09 0.46 11.69
N VAL A 40 -7.28 1.52 11.65
CA VAL A 40 -5.88 1.43 11.18
C VAL A 40 -5.07 0.46 12.05
N LYS A 41 -5.20 0.57 13.38
CA LYS A 41 -4.52 -0.36 14.32
C LYS A 41 -4.96 -1.81 14.11
N ALA A 42 -6.26 -2.04 14.01
CA ALA A 42 -6.81 -3.38 13.80
C ALA A 42 -6.36 -3.99 12.48
N THR A 43 -6.40 -3.21 11.40
CA THR A 43 -5.93 -3.62 10.08
C THR A 43 -4.45 -3.95 10.09
N LEU A 44 -3.61 -3.12 10.73
CA LEU A 44 -2.17 -3.38 10.81
C LEU A 44 -1.87 -4.68 11.56
N LYS A 45 -2.59 -4.98 12.65
CA LYS A 45 -2.44 -6.24 13.38
C LYS A 45 -2.74 -7.45 12.49
N ILE A 46 -3.89 -7.41 11.79
CA ILE A 46 -4.27 -8.47 10.85
C ILE A 46 -3.21 -8.66 9.75
N TRP A 47 -2.66 -7.56 9.25
CA TRP A 47 -1.61 -7.60 8.23
C TRP A 47 -0.31 -8.20 8.74
N VAL A 48 0.09 -7.93 9.98
CA VAL A 48 1.27 -8.57 10.59
C VAL A 48 1.13 -10.10 10.57
N ASP A 49 -0.05 -10.60 10.93
CA ASP A 49 -0.31 -12.05 10.98
C ASP A 49 -0.29 -12.66 9.58
N SER A 50 -0.92 -11.96 8.63
CA SER A 50 -0.95 -12.33 7.22
C SER A 50 0.47 -12.37 6.63
N ILE A 51 1.31 -11.38 6.95
CA ILE A 51 2.70 -11.31 6.51
C ILE A 51 3.54 -12.41 7.16
N ARG A 52 3.31 -12.75 8.43
CA ARG A 52 3.99 -13.85 9.11
C ARG A 52 3.68 -15.20 8.44
N VAL A 53 2.41 -15.49 8.20
CA VAL A 53 1.99 -16.73 7.51
C VAL A 53 2.56 -16.76 6.08
N PHE A 54 2.55 -15.62 5.39
CA PHE A 54 3.18 -15.49 4.08
C PHE A 54 4.69 -15.78 4.12
N ALA A 55 5.41 -15.23 5.11
CA ALA A 55 6.84 -15.47 5.29
C ALA A 55 7.15 -16.96 5.46
N GLU A 56 6.31 -17.70 6.19
CA GLU A 56 6.47 -19.13 6.39
C GLU A 56 6.34 -19.95 5.10
N GLN A 57 5.48 -19.51 4.18
CA GLN A 57 5.24 -20.16 2.89
C GLN A 57 6.30 -19.81 1.83
N HIS A 58 7.05 -18.72 2.02
CA HIS A 58 7.94 -18.15 1.02
C HIS A 58 9.40 -17.98 1.50
N LYS A 59 9.87 -18.85 2.42
CA LYS A 59 11.20 -18.77 3.06
C LYS A 59 12.40 -18.79 2.09
N ASP A 60 12.23 -19.33 0.89
CA ASP A 60 13.30 -19.44 -0.09
C ASP A 60 13.35 -18.27 -1.07
N GLN A 61 12.35 -17.38 -1.04
CA GLN A 61 12.25 -16.25 -1.95
C GLN A 61 12.83 -14.99 -1.33
N LYS A 62 13.49 -14.18 -2.16
CA LYS A 62 14.07 -12.90 -1.75
C LYS A 62 13.21 -11.74 -2.27
N PHE A 63 12.58 -11.01 -1.36
CA PHE A 63 11.61 -9.95 -1.65
C PHE A 63 12.28 -8.58 -1.73
N TYR A 64 11.88 -7.77 -2.71
CA TYR A 64 12.38 -6.40 -2.87
C TYR A 64 11.29 -5.34 -2.74
N ALA A 65 10.02 -5.74 -2.73
CA ALA A 65 8.92 -4.81 -2.58
C ALA A 65 7.74 -5.45 -1.85
N PHE A 66 7.14 -4.66 -0.97
CA PHE A 66 5.80 -4.83 -0.46
C PHE A 66 5.00 -3.56 -0.75
N GLY A 67 3.70 -3.69 -0.88
CA GLY A 67 2.86 -2.51 -0.94
C GLY A 67 1.40 -2.79 -0.66
N ILE A 68 0.64 -1.71 -0.70
CA ILE A 68 -0.80 -1.71 -0.51
C ILE A 68 -1.40 -1.28 -1.85
N ASP A 69 -2.12 -2.17 -2.53
CA ASP A 69 -2.83 -1.85 -3.77
C ASP A 69 -4.31 -2.14 -3.61
N ALA A 70 -5.16 -1.16 -3.91
CA ALA A 70 -6.61 -1.24 -3.71
C ALA A 70 -7.08 -1.75 -2.32
N GLY A 71 -6.26 -1.60 -1.28
CA GLY A 71 -6.54 -2.09 0.08
C GLY A 71 -6.03 -3.50 0.37
N GLU A 72 -5.40 -4.16 -0.61
CA GLU A 72 -4.78 -5.47 -0.47
C GLU A 72 -3.26 -5.35 -0.27
N LEU A 73 -2.68 -6.30 0.45
CA LEU A 73 -1.24 -6.46 0.54
C LEU A 73 -0.71 -7.15 -0.72
N VAL A 74 0.24 -6.51 -1.38
CA VAL A 74 0.93 -7.06 -2.55
C VAL A 74 2.44 -7.10 -2.31
N ALA A 75 3.12 -8.07 -2.92
CA ALA A 75 4.57 -8.19 -2.81
C ALA A 75 5.20 -8.69 -4.11
N ASN A 76 6.52 -8.50 -4.23
CA ASN A 76 7.28 -9.13 -5.30
C ASN A 76 8.68 -9.56 -4.88
N SER A 77 9.11 -10.69 -5.46
CA SER A 77 10.43 -11.28 -5.26
C SER A 77 11.31 -11.12 -6.49
N GLU A 78 12.63 -11.23 -6.30
CA GLU A 78 13.61 -11.18 -7.39
C GLU A 78 13.25 -12.21 -8.50
N ASP A 79 12.93 -13.45 -8.12
CA ASP A 79 12.55 -14.51 -9.06
C ASP A 79 11.26 -14.19 -9.85
N ALA A 80 10.25 -13.65 -9.16
CA ALA A 80 8.99 -13.28 -9.79
C ALA A 80 9.18 -12.11 -10.77
N PHE A 81 10.03 -11.14 -10.41
CA PHE A 81 10.41 -10.07 -11.32
C PHE A 81 11.18 -10.59 -12.54
N GLN A 82 12.12 -11.53 -12.39
CA GLN A 82 12.84 -12.09 -13.54
C GLN A 82 11.89 -12.78 -14.54
N LYS A 83 10.89 -13.52 -14.03
CA LYS A 83 9.84 -14.13 -14.88
C LYS A 83 9.02 -13.08 -15.62
N THR A 84 8.65 -12.01 -14.92
CA THR A 84 7.91 -10.88 -15.48
C THR A 84 8.74 -10.19 -16.56
N LEU A 85 10.00 -9.84 -16.25
CA LEU A 85 10.92 -9.21 -17.18
C LEU A 85 11.14 -10.06 -18.44
N ALA A 86 11.33 -11.37 -18.31
CA ALA A 86 11.48 -12.27 -19.46
C ALA A 86 10.23 -12.25 -20.36
N ASN A 87 9.03 -12.30 -19.78
CA ASN A 87 7.77 -12.21 -20.54
C ASN A 87 7.65 -10.85 -21.26
N TYR A 88 7.96 -9.74 -20.58
CA TYR A 88 7.93 -8.41 -21.18
C TYR A 88 8.98 -8.24 -22.29
N LEU A 89 10.21 -8.70 -22.10
CA LEU A 89 11.25 -8.67 -23.13
C LEU A 89 10.85 -9.49 -24.36
N SER A 90 10.20 -10.65 -24.17
CA SER A 90 9.74 -11.47 -25.31
C SER A 90 8.67 -10.80 -26.17
N LYS A 91 7.89 -9.88 -25.61
CA LYS A 91 6.76 -9.21 -26.28
C LYS A 91 7.08 -7.78 -26.72
N TYR A 92 7.94 -7.10 -25.97
CA TYR A 92 8.16 -5.66 -26.05
C TYR A 92 9.63 -5.29 -25.87
N GLY A 93 10.57 -6.13 -26.32
CA GLY A 93 12.02 -5.97 -26.09
C GLY A 93 12.55 -4.55 -26.31
N ASP A 94 12.12 -3.89 -27.40
CA ASP A 94 12.53 -2.52 -27.72
C ASP A 94 12.16 -1.47 -26.66
N ARG A 95 11.14 -1.75 -25.83
CA ARG A 95 10.66 -0.84 -24.77
C ARG A 95 11.42 -0.99 -23.45
N TYR A 96 12.18 -2.07 -23.28
CA TYR A 96 12.93 -2.40 -22.06
C TYR A 96 14.41 -2.61 -22.39
N ASN A 97 14.94 -1.74 -23.24
CA ASN A 97 16.34 -1.77 -23.71
C ASN A 97 17.30 -0.98 -22.80
N ASP A 98 16.79 -0.30 -21.78
CA ASP A 98 17.59 0.45 -20.80
C ASP A 98 17.23 0.09 -19.35
N GLU A 99 18.15 0.39 -18.44
CA GLU A 99 18.02 0.08 -17.01
C GLU A 99 16.90 0.87 -16.32
N GLU A 100 16.56 2.08 -16.78
CA GLU A 100 15.51 2.88 -16.17
C GLU A 100 14.13 2.28 -16.42
N LYS A 101 13.89 1.77 -17.64
CA LYS A 101 12.65 1.05 -17.99
C LYS A 101 12.52 -0.25 -17.22
N ILE A 102 13.61 -1.00 -17.09
CA ILE A 102 13.64 -2.24 -16.30
C ILE A 102 13.38 -1.92 -14.81
N ARG A 103 14.00 -0.87 -14.27
CA ARG A 103 13.75 -0.41 -12.89
C ARG A 103 12.32 0.08 -12.70
N GLY A 104 11.76 0.76 -13.69
CA GLY A 104 10.35 1.17 -13.71
C GLY A 104 9.40 -0.02 -13.66
N LEU A 105 9.68 -1.07 -14.44
CA LEU A 105 8.93 -2.33 -14.39
C LEU A 105 9.06 -3.01 -13.03
N LYS A 106 10.29 -3.03 -12.46
CA LYS A 106 10.57 -3.66 -11.16
C LYS A 106 9.63 -3.17 -10.07
N TYR A 107 9.30 -1.89 -10.04
CA TYR A 107 8.46 -1.31 -8.99
C TYR A 107 7.02 -0.98 -9.45
N ASN A 108 6.58 -1.53 -10.58
CA ASN A 108 5.19 -1.43 -11.00
C ASN A 108 4.32 -2.42 -10.22
N ALA A 109 3.54 -1.92 -9.26
CA ALA A 109 2.66 -2.73 -8.42
C ALA A 109 1.68 -3.61 -9.21
N GLY A 110 1.20 -3.11 -10.35
CA GLY A 110 0.24 -3.85 -11.17
C GLY A 110 0.81 -5.13 -11.80
N ASP A 111 2.13 -5.32 -11.75
CA ASP A 111 2.82 -6.54 -12.21
C ASP A 111 3.37 -7.37 -11.02
N PHE A 112 3.04 -7.01 -9.78
CA PHE A 112 3.48 -7.79 -8.61
C PHE A 112 2.79 -9.15 -8.61
N SER A 113 3.57 -10.20 -8.38
CA SER A 113 3.08 -11.58 -8.54
C SER A 113 2.37 -12.13 -7.31
N PHE A 114 2.50 -11.50 -6.15
CA PHE A 114 1.92 -11.99 -4.90
C PHE A 114 0.85 -11.03 -4.40
N HIS A 115 -0.36 -11.56 -4.24
CA HIS A 115 -1.42 -10.99 -3.41
C HIS A 115 -1.44 -11.77 -2.10
N ILE A 116 -1.27 -11.08 -0.98
CA ILE A 116 -1.13 -11.71 0.33
C ILE A 116 -2.53 -11.84 0.93
N PRO A 117 -3.03 -13.05 1.15
CA PRO A 117 -4.37 -13.25 1.70
C PRO A 117 -4.42 -12.77 3.15
N ILE A 118 -5.55 -12.19 3.52
CA ILE A 118 -5.82 -11.80 4.89
C ILE A 118 -6.07 -13.06 5.73
N VAL A 119 -5.31 -13.21 6.82
CA VAL A 119 -5.48 -14.28 7.80
C VAL A 119 -5.90 -13.65 9.12
N GLU A 120 -7.07 -14.03 9.63
CA GLU A 120 -7.52 -13.65 10.97
C GLU A 120 -6.94 -14.64 11.98
N SER A 121 -6.00 -14.19 12.80
CA SER A 121 -5.45 -14.96 13.92
C SER A 121 -5.93 -14.35 15.24
N ASN A 122 -6.40 -15.19 16.17
CA ASN A 122 -6.72 -14.78 17.55
C ASN A 122 -5.47 -14.72 18.44
N ASP A 123 -4.38 -15.26 17.94
CA ASP A 123 -3.09 -15.24 18.58
C ASP A 123 -2.42 -13.96 18.11
N ILE A 124 -2.30 -12.95 18.97
CA ILE A 124 -1.06 -12.19 19.18
C ILE A 124 -1.32 -10.97 20.11
N GLN A 125 -0.58 -10.92 21.21
CA GLN A 125 -0.16 -9.67 21.84
C GLN A 125 0.95 -9.06 20.98
N THR A 126 0.61 -8.14 20.08
CA THR A 126 1.60 -7.54 19.18
C THR A 126 2.18 -6.32 19.88
N GLU A 127 3.50 -6.28 20.12
CA GLU A 127 4.22 -5.05 20.48
C GLU A 127 4.44 -4.18 19.24
N LEU A 128 3.37 -3.74 18.59
CA LEU A 128 3.47 -2.77 17.49
C LEU A 128 3.68 -1.38 18.05
N ASP A 129 4.62 -0.66 17.45
CA ASP A 129 4.73 0.78 17.61
C ASP A 129 3.65 1.48 16.79
N PHE A 130 2.81 2.26 17.48
CA PHE A 130 1.75 3.07 16.90
C PHE A 130 2.09 4.56 16.86
N SER A 131 3.36 4.94 17.11
CA SER A 131 3.84 6.33 17.07
C SER A 131 3.61 7.00 15.72
N PHE A 132 3.55 6.22 14.63
CA PHE A 132 3.22 6.71 13.28
C PHE A 132 1.82 7.34 13.18
N LEU A 133 0.90 7.02 14.12
CA LEU A 133 -0.42 7.63 14.20
C LEU A 133 -0.40 9.03 14.80
N ASN A 134 0.68 9.47 15.45
CA ASN A 134 0.73 10.81 16.00
C ASN A 134 0.59 11.85 14.86
N PRO A 135 -0.30 12.85 15.01
CA PRO A 135 -0.48 13.90 14.01
C PRO A 135 0.82 14.67 13.75
N GLN A 136 1.05 15.03 12.49
CA GLN A 136 2.16 15.89 12.05
C GLN A 136 1.72 17.35 11.86
N GLU A 137 2.67 18.28 11.74
CA GLU A 137 2.39 19.73 11.64
C GLU A 137 1.49 20.08 10.43
N ASP A 138 1.63 19.36 9.32
CA ASP A 138 0.80 19.46 8.11
C ASP A 138 0.09 18.14 7.82
N GLU A 139 -0.54 17.57 8.85
CA GLU A 139 -1.19 16.27 8.77
C GLU A 139 -2.26 16.22 7.68
N CYS A 140 -2.01 15.42 6.64
CA CYS A 140 -2.99 15.13 5.61
C CYS A 140 -2.99 13.67 5.17
N ARG A 141 -2.37 12.79 5.98
CA ARG A 141 -2.30 11.37 5.66
C ARG A 141 -3.68 10.75 5.70
N ILE A 142 -3.99 9.96 4.69
CA ILE A 142 -5.19 9.12 4.64
C ILE A 142 -4.93 7.73 5.25
N GLU A 143 -5.99 6.95 5.48
CA GLU A 143 -5.93 5.60 6.05
C GLU A 143 -4.82 4.74 5.42
N LYS A 144 -4.76 4.71 4.08
CA LYS A 144 -3.78 3.91 3.33
C LYS A 144 -2.33 4.35 3.56
N GLU A 145 -2.10 5.64 3.78
CA GLU A 145 -0.77 6.18 4.05
C GLU A 145 -0.33 5.88 5.48
N LEU A 146 -1.25 5.98 6.44
CA LEU A 146 -0.99 5.55 7.81
C LEU A 146 -0.69 4.05 7.89
N LEU A 147 -1.39 3.21 7.12
CA LEU A 147 -1.10 1.78 7.05
C LEU A 147 0.31 1.51 6.48
N ARG A 148 0.71 2.23 5.42
CA ARG A 148 2.09 2.16 4.90
C ARG A 148 3.10 2.59 5.95
N ASP A 149 2.86 3.71 6.61
CA ASP A 149 3.76 4.23 7.64
C ASP A 149 3.86 3.25 8.82
N GLY A 150 2.78 2.57 9.18
CA GLY A 150 2.78 1.51 10.18
C GLY A 150 3.65 0.31 9.80
N LEU A 151 3.60 -0.13 8.53
CA LEU A 151 4.49 -1.17 8.01
C LEU A 151 5.97 -0.73 8.03
N ILE A 152 6.26 0.54 7.73
CA ILE A 152 7.62 1.10 7.77
C ILE A 152 8.12 1.21 9.20
N CYS A 153 7.31 1.78 10.10
CA CYS A 153 7.63 1.98 11.51
C CYS A 153 7.94 0.64 12.21
N ASN A 154 7.23 -0.42 11.84
CA ASN A 154 7.40 -1.75 12.41
C ASN A 154 8.20 -2.70 11.50
N ARG A 155 8.98 -2.19 10.54
CA ARG A 155 9.62 -2.99 9.49
C ARG A 155 10.44 -4.16 10.03
N GLU A 156 11.33 -3.87 10.98
CA GLU A 156 12.24 -4.88 11.52
C GLU A 156 11.50 -5.99 12.25
N PHE A 157 10.34 -5.70 12.84
CA PHE A 157 9.51 -6.70 13.51
C PHE A 157 8.69 -7.51 12.51
N ILE A 158 7.99 -6.83 11.59
CA ILE A 158 7.04 -7.44 10.65
C ILE A 158 7.74 -8.32 9.62
N PHE A 159 8.90 -7.89 9.12
CA PHE A 159 9.58 -8.55 8.01
C PHE A 159 10.78 -9.40 8.45
N LYS A 160 10.99 -9.63 9.77
CA LYS A 160 12.16 -10.36 10.32
C LYS A 160 12.36 -11.75 9.73
N ASP A 161 11.27 -12.43 9.38
CA ASP A 161 11.26 -13.81 8.90
C ASP A 161 11.33 -13.89 7.35
N LEU A 162 11.30 -12.76 6.66
CA LEU A 162 11.43 -12.68 5.20
C LEU A 162 12.88 -12.38 4.80
N LYS A 163 13.35 -13.08 3.76
CA LYS A 163 14.58 -12.67 3.07
C LYS A 163 14.25 -11.44 2.23
N ILE A 164 14.81 -10.30 2.59
CA ILE A 164 14.62 -9.04 1.86
C ILE A 164 15.91 -8.54 1.21
N THR A 165 15.78 -7.77 0.13
CA THR A 165 16.91 -7.13 -0.54
C THR A 165 17.37 -5.86 0.19
N SER A 166 18.57 -5.39 -0.12
CA SER A 166 19.08 -4.11 0.40
C SER A 166 18.29 -2.90 -0.13
N ASP A 167 17.69 -3.03 -1.31
CA ASP A 167 16.82 -2.03 -1.95
C ASP A 167 15.32 -2.29 -1.68
N PHE A 168 15.00 -3.02 -0.61
CA PHE A 168 13.62 -3.34 -0.23
C PHE A 168 12.80 -2.08 0.03
N LYS A 169 11.59 -2.01 -0.56
CA LYS A 169 10.70 -0.86 -0.42
C LYS A 169 9.29 -1.26 -0.01
N ILE A 170 8.65 -0.38 0.75
CA ILE A 170 7.24 -0.48 1.14
C ILE A 170 6.48 0.67 0.49
N PHE A 171 5.38 0.38 -0.20
CA PHE A 171 4.62 1.36 -0.98
C PHE A 171 3.13 1.35 -0.63
N ALA A 172 2.46 2.43 -1.02
CA ALA A 172 1.00 2.51 -0.97
C ALA A 172 0.50 3.03 -2.34
N PHE A 173 -0.01 2.13 -3.17
CA PHE A 173 -0.46 2.39 -4.54
C PHE A 173 -1.94 2.77 -4.58
N GLY A 174 -2.31 3.73 -5.43
CA GLY A 174 -3.69 4.22 -5.55
C GLY A 174 -3.92 5.60 -4.92
N GLY A 175 -4.11 6.58 -5.80
CA GLY A 175 -4.28 7.99 -5.52
C GLY A 175 -3.77 8.74 -6.74
N VAL A 176 -4.68 9.22 -7.59
CA VAL A 176 -4.51 9.78 -8.94
C VAL A 176 -4.71 8.77 -10.09
N VAL A 177 -5.80 9.01 -10.81
CA VAL A 177 -6.15 8.49 -12.13
C VAL A 177 -4.92 8.50 -13.03
N ARG A 178 -4.55 7.34 -13.58
CA ARG A 178 -3.59 7.25 -14.69
C ARG A 178 -4.17 7.99 -15.89
N ASN A 179 -3.90 9.29 -16.02
CA ASN A 179 -3.92 9.93 -17.32
C ASN A 179 -2.66 9.45 -18.05
N ILE A 180 -2.80 8.31 -18.71
CA ILE A 180 -1.94 7.97 -19.84
C ILE A 180 -2.39 8.92 -20.94
N VAL A 181 -1.58 9.95 -21.20
CA VAL A 181 -1.62 10.74 -22.43
C VAL A 181 -0.68 10.07 -23.42
#